data_AF-A0A9D7Z0G2-F1
#
_entry.id   AF-A0A9D7Z0G2-F1
#
_cell.length_a   1.000
_cell.length_b   1.000
_cell.length_c   1.000
_cell.angle_alpha   90.00
_cell.angle_beta   90.00
_cell.angle_gamma   90.00
#
_symmetry.space_group_name_H-M   'P 1'
#
loop_
_entity.id
_entity.type
_entity.pdbx_description
1 polymer ?
#
loop_
_entity_poly.entity_id
_entity_poly.type
_entity_poly.pdbx_seq_one_letter_code
_entity_poly.pdbx_strand_id
1 'polypeptide(L)'
;MSLESFPMFLKDKKLTPISNSASSKDIKLANVDFSASNLARLQSQLSFFSYLNINGEISDQAFEALVRYACSIFIENEVEARVQNALEEKFIKFWESKFFYAMDKYITTK
;
A
#
# COMPACT_ATOMS: atom_id res chain seq x y z
N MET A 1 -17.06 -57.61 -9.70
CA MET A 1 -17.91 -57.74 -8.50
C MET A 1 -16.99 -57.81 -7.29
N SER A 2 -16.91 -56.74 -6.50
CA SER A 2 -17.01 -56.74 -5.03
C SER A 2 -16.55 -55.40 -4.49
N LEU A 3 -17.34 -54.89 -3.55
CA LEU A 3 -17.21 -53.66 -2.78
C LEU A 3 -16.33 -53.90 -1.56
N GLU A 4 -15.37 -53.02 -1.32
CA GLU A 4 -14.73 -52.76 -0.02
C GLU A 4 -14.23 -51.30 -0.06
N SER A 5 -14.23 -50.44 0.95
CA SER A 5 -14.90 -50.30 2.24
C SER A 5 -14.65 -48.83 2.66
N PHE A 6 -15.52 -48.22 3.48
CA PHE A 6 -15.42 -46.84 3.98
C PHE A 6 -14.15 -46.61 4.84
N PRO A 7 -13.72 -45.35 5.06
CA PRO A 7 -14.18 -44.69 6.29
C PRO A 7 -14.61 -43.22 6.12
N MET A 8 -15.80 -42.99 6.63
CA MET A 8 -16.32 -41.76 7.22
C MET A 8 -15.34 -41.19 8.25
N PHE A 9 -14.87 -39.95 8.06
CA PHE A 9 -14.23 -39.16 9.11
C PHE A 9 -14.94 -37.81 9.23
N LEU A 10 -16.04 -37.82 9.98
CA LEU A 10 -16.51 -36.62 10.68
C LEU A 10 -15.56 -36.41 11.87
N LYS A 11 -14.62 -35.46 11.72
CA LYS A 11 -13.77 -34.97 12.81
C LYS A 11 -14.13 -33.51 13.09
N ASP A 12 -14.91 -33.34 14.15
CA ASP A 12 -14.99 -32.22 15.07
C ASP A 12 -14.68 -30.82 14.52
N LYS A 13 -15.74 -30.09 14.14
CA LYS A 13 -15.76 -28.63 14.09
C LYS A 13 -15.57 -28.07 15.51
N LYS A 14 -14.32 -27.92 15.93
CA LYS A 14 -14.00 -27.03 17.05
C LYS A 14 -14.00 -25.60 16.50
N LEU A 15 -15.11 -24.90 16.66
CA LEU A 15 -15.17 -23.45 16.46
C LEU A 15 -14.16 -22.82 17.41
N THR A 16 -13.03 -22.38 16.88
CA THR A 16 -12.14 -21.47 17.59
C THR A 16 -12.85 -20.11 17.66
N PRO A 17 -12.93 -19.47 18.84
CA PRO A 17 -13.36 -18.09 18.91
C PRO A 17 -12.31 -17.28 18.14
N ILE A 18 -12.76 -16.59 17.09
CA ILE A 18 -11.97 -15.61 16.36
C ILE A 18 -11.59 -14.54 17.39
N SER A 19 -10.37 -14.61 17.91
CA SER A 19 -9.80 -13.55 18.72
C SER A 19 -9.49 -12.40 17.76
N ASN A 20 -10.40 -11.43 17.71
CA ASN A 20 -10.12 -10.12 17.11
C ASN A 20 -9.14 -9.37 18.00
N SER A 21 -7.88 -9.83 18.02
CA SER A 21 -6.76 -8.99 18.39
C SER A 21 -6.24 -8.36 17.10
N ALA A 22 -6.96 -7.34 16.62
CA ALA A 22 -6.38 -6.40 15.67
C ALA A 22 -5.23 -5.71 16.40
N SER A 23 -4.02 -6.22 16.17
CA SER A 23 -2.79 -5.69 16.69
C SER A 23 -2.66 -4.27 16.18
N SER A 24 -2.62 -3.29 17.10
CA SER A 24 -2.36 -1.88 16.79
C SER A 24 -0.98 -1.63 16.14
N LYS A 25 -0.24 -2.68 15.82
CA LYS A 25 1.02 -2.64 15.06
C LYS A 25 0.82 -2.65 13.54
N ASP A 26 -0.38 -2.96 13.03
CA ASP A 26 -0.60 -3.14 11.59
C ASP A 26 -0.82 -1.85 10.79
N ILE A 27 -0.95 -0.68 11.45
CA ILE A 27 -1.19 0.60 10.75
C ILE A 27 0.12 1.22 10.21
N LYS A 28 1.29 0.70 10.58
CA LYS A 28 2.58 1.24 10.12
C LYS A 28 3.13 0.63 8.83
N LEU A 29 2.43 -0.33 8.20
CA LEU A 29 2.98 -1.08 7.06
C LEU A 29 2.71 -0.46 5.68
N ALA A 30 1.74 0.44 5.54
CA ALA A 30 1.30 0.88 4.22
C ALA A 30 2.24 1.89 3.53
N ASN A 31 3.09 2.61 4.28
CA ASN A 31 3.81 3.76 3.74
C ASN A 31 5.26 3.50 3.32
N VAL A 32 5.86 2.40 3.78
CA VAL A 32 7.28 2.11 3.50
C VAL A 32 7.46 1.40 2.14
N ASP A 33 6.45 0.66 1.67
CA ASP A 33 6.56 -0.13 0.45
C ASP A 33 6.24 0.64 -0.85
N PHE A 34 5.49 1.74 -0.78
CA PHE A 34 5.05 2.44 -2.00
C PHE A 34 6.20 3.19 -2.69
N SER A 35 7.03 3.87 -1.90
CA SER A 35 8.17 4.66 -2.43
C SER A 35 9.27 3.75 -3.00
N ALA A 36 9.57 2.62 -2.33
CA ALA A 36 10.54 1.65 -2.83
C ALA A 36 10.07 0.97 -4.13
N SER A 37 8.78 0.62 -4.21
CA SER A 37 8.17 0.04 -5.40
C SER A 37 8.17 1.02 -6.59
N ASN A 38 7.83 2.29 -6.35
CA ASN A 38 7.86 3.32 -7.38
C ASN A 38 9.28 3.57 -7.92
N LEU A 39 10.27 3.59 -7.04
CA LEU A 39 11.67 3.74 -7.43
C LEU A 39 12.13 2.57 -8.30
N ALA A 40 11.79 1.33 -7.93
CA ALA A 40 12.12 0.15 -8.72
C ALA A 40 11.47 0.18 -10.11
N ARG A 41 10.21 0.65 -10.20
CA ARG A 41 9.51 0.83 -11.48
C ARG A 41 10.19 1.88 -12.35
N LEU A 42 10.58 3.02 -11.79
CA LEU A 42 11.32 4.06 -12.52
C LEU A 42 12.67 3.51 -13.03
N GLN A 43 13.42 2.82 -12.17
CA GLN A 43 14.70 2.20 -12.58
C GLN A 43 14.52 1.24 -13.75
N SER A 44 13.51 0.37 -13.69
CA SER A 44 13.21 -0.56 -14.78
C SER A 44 12.88 0.16 -16.09
N GLN A 45 12.08 1.23 -16.04
CA GLN A 45 11.75 2.04 -17.24
C GLN A 45 12.98 2.73 -17.82
N LEU A 46 13.82 3.35 -16.98
CA LEU A 46 15.04 4.02 -17.42
C LEU A 46 16.04 3.02 -18.03
N SER A 47 16.18 1.84 -17.44
CA SER A 47 17.00 0.76 -18.01
C SER A 47 16.50 0.32 -19.37
N PHE A 48 15.18 0.21 -19.55
CA PHE A 48 14.59 -0.13 -20.84
C PHE A 48 14.84 0.95 -21.89
N PHE A 49 14.65 2.23 -21.57
CA PHE A 49 14.96 3.32 -22.51
C PHE A 49 16.45 3.37 -22.87
N SER A 50 17.33 3.10 -21.90
CA SER A 50 18.77 3.04 -22.13
C SER A 50 19.13 1.91 -23.11
N TYR A 51 18.54 0.73 -22.92
CA TYR A 51 18.69 -0.39 -23.84
C TYR A 51 18.26 -0.02 -25.28
N LEU A 52 17.10 0.62 -25.44
CA LEU A 52 16.61 1.05 -26.75
C LEU A 52 17.55 2.06 -27.42
N ASN A 53 18.10 3.01 -26.65
CA ASN A 53 19.03 4.01 -27.19
C ASN A 53 20.34 3.33 -27.64
N ILE A 54 20.94 2.49 -26.79
CA ILE A 54 22.21 1.80 -27.10
C ILE A 54 22.10 0.94 -28.37
N ASN A 55 20.93 0.35 -28.63
CA ASN A 55 20.68 -0.43 -29.85
C ASN A 55 20.29 0.42 -31.06
N GLY A 56 20.19 1.74 -30.92
CA GLY A 56 19.78 2.67 -31.98
C GLY A 56 18.29 2.58 -32.34
N GLU A 57 17.46 1.97 -31.51
CA GLU A 57 16.00 1.88 -31.71
C GLU A 57 15.31 3.22 -31.47
N ILE A 58 15.91 4.06 -30.62
CA ILE A 58 15.48 5.44 -30.38
C ILE A 58 16.67 6.39 -30.50
N SER A 59 16.41 7.63 -30.92
CA SER A 59 17.43 8.68 -30.97
C SER A 59 17.76 9.22 -29.57
N ASP A 60 18.91 9.86 -29.42
CA ASP A 60 19.30 10.55 -28.18
C ASP A 60 18.25 11.57 -27.72
N GLN A 61 17.66 12.31 -28.67
CA GLN A 61 16.59 13.27 -28.37
C GLN A 61 15.33 12.58 -27.84
N ALA A 62 14.95 11.42 -28.43
CA ALA A 62 13.82 10.64 -27.96
C ALA A 62 14.08 10.04 -26.58
N PHE A 63 15.31 9.54 -26.35
CA PHE A 63 15.74 9.06 -25.04
C PHE A 63 15.65 10.15 -23.97
N GLU A 64 16.20 11.34 -24.23
CA GLU A 64 16.14 12.47 -23.29
C GLU A 64 14.69 12.86 -22.97
N ALA A 65 13.82 12.93 -23.98
CA ALA A 65 12.42 13.24 -23.80
C ALA A 65 11.69 12.20 -22.93
N LEU A 66 11.93 10.91 -23.18
CA LEU A 66 11.34 9.80 -22.42
C LEU A 66 11.83 9.78 -20.97
N VAL A 67 13.12 10.01 -20.74
CA VAL A 67 13.69 10.11 -19.39
C VAL A 67 13.09 11.28 -18.62
N ARG A 68 13.01 12.47 -19.23
CA ARG A 68 12.36 13.64 -18.62
C ARG A 68 10.91 13.35 -18.26
N TYR A 69 10.17 12.74 -19.17
CA TYR A 69 8.77 12.40 -18.96
C TYR A 69 8.58 11.41 -17.80
N ALA A 70 9.36 10.32 -17.77
CA ALA A 70 9.28 9.33 -16.71
C ALA A 70 9.63 9.91 -15.33
N CYS A 71 10.64 10.78 -15.26
CA CYS A 71 10.99 11.49 -14.03
C CYS A 71 9.88 12.46 -13.58
N SER A 72 9.21 13.16 -14.49
CA SER A 72 8.07 14.04 -14.15
C SER A 72 6.97 13.25 -13.47
N ILE A 73 6.54 12.14 -14.08
CA ILE A 73 5.51 11.27 -13.51
C ILE A 73 5.91 10.74 -12.15
N PHE A 74 7.17 10.30 -11.99
CA PHE A 74 7.65 9.81 -10.70
C PHE A 74 7.56 10.89 -9.62
N ILE A 75 8.00 12.12 -9.91
CA ILE A 75 7.94 13.24 -8.98
C ILE A 75 6.49 13.58 -8.64
N GLU A 76 5.61 13.68 -9.63
CA GLU A 76 4.19 13.96 -9.45
C GLU A 76 3.54 12.94 -8.49
N ASN A 77 3.78 11.65 -8.73
CA ASN A 77 3.25 10.57 -7.89
C ASN A 77 3.80 10.62 -6.45
N GLU A 78 5.10 10.89 -6.27
CA GLU A 78 5.70 10.99 -4.94
C GLU A 78 5.18 12.23 -4.18
N VAL A 79 4.94 13.34 -4.88
CA VAL A 79 4.34 14.54 -4.28
C VAL A 79 2.89 14.25 -3.88
N GLU A 80 2.10 13.63 -4.76
CA GLU A 80 0.71 13.25 -4.48
C GLU A 80 0.62 12.34 -3.25
N ALA A 81 1.46 11.29 -3.19
CA ALA A 81 1.51 10.38 -2.05
C ALA A 81 1.83 11.11 -0.73
N ARG A 82 2.80 12.05 -0.74
CA ARG A 82 3.13 12.85 0.45
C ARG A 82 1.99 13.76 0.88
N VAL A 83 1.30 14.39 -0.07
CA VAL A 83 0.16 15.26 0.20
C VAL A 83 -1.00 14.46 0.79
N GLN A 84 -1.32 13.31 0.20
CA GLN A 84 -2.36 12.41 0.71
C GLN A 84 -2.06 11.97 2.15
N ASN A 85 -0.84 11.51 2.41
CA ASN A 85 -0.42 11.13 3.76
C ASN A 85 -0.55 12.26 4.77
N ALA A 86 -0.14 13.47 4.40
CA ALA A 86 -0.24 14.64 5.27
C ALA A 86 -1.71 15.01 5.57
N LEU A 87 -2.59 14.88 4.58
CA LEU A 87 -4.03 15.09 4.75
C LEU A 87 -4.65 14.05 5.66
N GLU A 88 -4.35 12.76 5.43
CA GLU A 88 -4.83 11.65 6.26
C GLU A 88 -4.42 11.84 7.73
N GLU A 89 -3.16 12.20 7.99
CA GLU A 89 -2.67 12.48 9.34
C GLU A 89 -3.42 13.65 9.99
N LYS A 90 -3.67 14.72 9.23
CA LYS A 90 -4.45 15.86 9.74
C LYS A 90 -5.90 15.49 10.03
N PHE A 91 -6.53 14.66 9.20
CA PHE A 91 -7.88 14.17 9.45
C PHE A 91 -7.93 13.31 10.70
N ILE A 92 -7.01 12.36 10.87
CA ILE A 92 -6.94 11.52 12.06
C ILE A 92 -6.83 12.39 13.32
N LYS A 93 -5.88 13.33 13.36
CA LYS A 93 -5.71 14.25 14.50
C LYS A 93 -6.96 15.11 14.76
N PHE A 94 -7.60 15.60 13.70
CA PHE A 94 -8.83 16.37 13.83
C PHE A 94 -9.95 15.54 14.46
N TRP A 95 -10.17 14.32 13.98
CA TRP A 95 -11.18 13.42 14.50
C TRP A 95 -10.89 13.02 15.94
N GLU A 96 -9.65 12.63 16.25
CA GLU A 96 -9.21 12.36 17.63
C GLU A 96 -9.54 13.53 18.55
N SER A 97 -9.16 14.76 18.17
CA SER A 97 -9.44 15.95 18.98
C SER A 97 -10.93 16.18 19.25
N LYS A 98 -11.80 15.89 18.27
CA LYS A 98 -13.26 16.06 18.39
C LYS A 98 -13.90 14.95 19.21
N PHE A 99 -13.46 13.70 19.03
CA PHE A 99 -13.97 12.57 19.81
C PHE A 99 -13.55 12.65 21.27
N PHE A 100 -12.30 13.01 21.57
CA PHE A 100 -11.85 13.24 22.95
C PHE A 100 -12.63 14.39 23.62
N TYR A 101 -12.83 15.51 22.92
CA TYR A 101 -13.63 16.61 23.43
C TYR A 101 -15.10 16.23 23.70
N ALA A 102 -15.71 15.45 22.80
CA ALA A 102 -17.08 15.00 22.97
C ALA A 102 -17.25 14.03 24.17
N MET A 103 -16.28 13.12 24.35
CA MET A 103 -16.27 12.17 25.47
C MET A 103 -16.04 12.86 26.82
N ASP A 104 -15.10 13.81 26.88
CA ASP A 104 -14.80 14.55 28.11
C ASP A 104 -16.02 15.37 28.59
N LYS A 105 -16.73 16.01 27.65
CA LYS A 105 -18.00 16.70 27.94
C LYS A 105 -19.09 15.75 28.46
N TYR A 106 -19.20 14.54 27.92
CA TYR A 106 -20.22 13.58 28.37
C TYR A 106 -19.95 13.05 29.78
N ILE A 107 -18.67 12.93 30.17
CA ILE A 107 -18.27 12.46 31.50
C ILE A 107 -18.45 13.55 32.56
N THR A 108 -18.19 14.81 32.24
CA THR A 108 -18.29 15.95 33.19
C THR A 108 -19.72 16.48 33.40
N THR A 109 -20.68 16.10 32.54
CA THR A 109 -22.09 16.53 32.67
C THR A 109 -22.96 15.54 33.47
N LYS A 110 -22.34 14.61 34.21
CA LYS A 110 -23.00 13.61 35.07
C LYS A 110 -22.64 13.85 36.53
#